data_AF-A0A3D5BYT2-F1
#
_entry.id   AF-A0A3D5BYT2-F1
#
_cell.length_a   1.000
_cell.length_b   1.000
_cell.length_c   1.000
_cell.angle_alpha   90.00
_cell.angle_beta   90.00
_cell.angle_gamma   90.00
#
_symmetry.space_group_name_H-M   'P 1'
#
loop_
_entity.id
_entity.type
_entity.pdbx_description
1 polymer ?
#
loop_
_entity_poly.entity_id
_entity_poly.type
_entity_poly.pdbx_seq_one_letter_code
_entity_poly.pdbx_strand_id
1 'polypeptide(L)'
;MNIYKRRNDMYGINPQIVEYRRKLGLNIGEHWQMMTAGFVWFLADQARIVALQSSLSYRVFPVGCALLAFNPDAFHYEQVHKVFRGANMKIGKSNPKICAEQVAINAARSEGYKLIVGMAIAANVQPDDKSGLVSKTLHPCCDCRESFKILPEIRPDMRIISVHLEDDGIFEEYSVEELWAMHDCIKN
;
A
#
# COMPACT_ATOMS: atom_id res chain seq x y z
N MET A 1 -7.97 9.87 -28.37
CA MET A 1 -8.19 11.05 -27.50
C MET A 1 -7.21 10.99 -26.34
N ASN A 2 -6.32 11.97 -26.19
CA ASN A 2 -5.09 11.87 -25.39
C ASN A 2 -5.39 11.94 -23.87
N ILE A 3 -5.12 10.86 -23.13
CA ILE A 3 -5.40 10.71 -21.68
C ILE A 3 -4.70 11.80 -20.85
N TYR A 4 -3.59 12.35 -21.35
CA TYR A 4 -2.86 13.46 -20.73
C TYR A 4 -3.62 14.79 -20.70
N LYS A 5 -4.49 15.07 -21.68
CA LYS A 5 -5.23 16.34 -21.71
C LYS A 5 -6.29 16.42 -20.61
N ARG A 6 -7.04 15.34 -20.36
CA ARG A 6 -8.08 15.33 -19.30
C ARG A 6 -7.52 15.44 -17.88
N ARG A 7 -6.30 14.97 -17.61
CA ARG A 7 -5.71 15.01 -16.26
C ARG A 7 -5.20 16.39 -15.86
N ASN A 8 -4.69 17.20 -16.80
CA ASN A 8 -4.22 18.55 -16.50
C ASN A 8 -5.37 19.52 -16.18
N ASP A 9 -6.53 19.32 -16.80
CA ASP A 9 -7.70 20.16 -16.58
C ASP A 9 -8.39 19.87 -15.22
N MET A 10 -8.14 18.69 -14.64
CA MET A 10 -8.82 18.22 -13.42
C MET A 10 -8.15 18.70 -12.11
N TYR A 11 -6.86 19.07 -12.12
CA TYR A 11 -6.09 19.39 -10.92
C TYR A 11 -5.58 20.84 -10.82
N GLY A 12 -6.00 21.74 -11.73
CA GLY A 12 -5.66 23.17 -11.61
C GLY A 12 -4.15 23.44 -11.47
N ILE A 13 -3.32 22.75 -12.24
CA ILE A 13 -1.85 22.87 -12.11
C ILE A 13 -1.44 24.31 -12.43
N ASN A 14 -0.75 24.97 -11.49
CA ASN A 14 -0.27 26.34 -11.64
C ASN A 14 0.52 26.51 -12.96
N PRO A 15 0.10 27.43 -13.86
CA PRO A 15 0.75 27.66 -15.15
C PRO A 15 2.25 27.96 -15.06
N GLN A 16 2.69 28.60 -13.98
CA GLN A 16 4.10 28.93 -13.75
C GLN A 16 4.95 27.66 -13.50
N ILE A 17 4.38 26.65 -12.85
CA ILE A 17 5.04 25.36 -12.62
C ILE A 17 5.18 24.61 -13.96
N VAL A 18 4.15 24.68 -14.82
CA VAL A 18 4.19 24.08 -16.17
C VAL A 18 5.27 24.74 -17.03
N GLU A 19 5.39 26.07 -16.98
CA GLU A 19 6.37 26.82 -17.76
C GLU A 19 7.81 26.63 -17.27
N TYR A 20 8.04 26.65 -15.95
CA TYR A 20 9.34 26.38 -15.34
C TYR A 20 9.86 24.97 -15.71
N ARG A 21 8.98 23.97 -15.68
CA ARG A 21 9.31 22.58 -16.02
C ARG A 21 9.61 22.40 -17.51
N ARG A 22 8.88 23.10 -18.39
CA ARG A 22 9.18 23.11 -19.83
C ARG A 22 10.58 23.67 -20.12
N LYS A 23 11.00 24.71 -19.39
CA LYS A 23 12.35 25.31 -19.52
C LYS A 23 13.47 24.36 -19.08
N LEU A 24 13.18 23.40 -18.21
CA LEU A 24 14.15 22.39 -17.73
C LEU A 24 14.22 21.14 -18.63
N GLY A 25 13.42 21.03 -19.69
CA GLY A 25 13.39 19.84 -20.54
C GLY A 25 12.83 18.58 -19.86
N LEU A 26 12.21 18.73 -18.68
CA LEU A 26 11.63 17.62 -17.93
C LEU A 26 10.31 17.20 -18.57
N ASN A 27 10.28 16.01 -19.17
CA ASN A 27 9.04 15.41 -19.65
C ASN A 27 8.13 15.16 -18.43
N ILE A 28 6.92 15.73 -18.46
CA ILE A 28 5.94 15.61 -17.37
C ILE A 28 5.68 14.13 -17.06
N GLY A 29 5.66 13.25 -18.07
CA GLY A 29 5.49 11.82 -17.85
C GLY A 29 6.62 11.21 -17.03
N GLU A 30 7.87 11.52 -17.35
CA GLU A 30 9.06 10.92 -16.75
C GLU A 30 9.27 11.38 -15.31
N HIS A 31 9.06 12.67 -15.01
CA HIS A 31 9.19 13.18 -13.64
C HIS A 31 8.11 12.63 -12.71
N TRP A 32 6.86 12.53 -13.20
CA TRP A 32 5.79 11.89 -12.43
C TRP A 32 6.04 10.40 -12.25
N GLN A 33 6.55 9.70 -13.25
CA GLN A 33 6.96 8.29 -13.14
C GLN A 33 8.09 8.12 -12.12
N MET A 34 9.11 8.99 -12.12
CA MET A 34 10.19 8.96 -11.14
C MET A 34 9.68 9.23 -9.71
N MET A 35 8.80 10.22 -9.53
CA MET A 35 8.21 10.51 -8.22
C MET A 35 7.31 9.36 -7.73
N THR A 36 6.54 8.76 -8.64
CA THR A 36 5.69 7.60 -8.32
C THR A 36 6.54 6.38 -7.96
N ALA A 37 7.58 6.09 -8.74
CA ALA A 37 8.50 4.98 -8.47
C ALA A 37 9.25 5.19 -7.15
N GLY A 38 9.78 6.39 -6.91
CA GLY A 38 10.43 6.73 -5.64
C GLY A 38 9.50 6.56 -4.44
N PHE A 39 8.22 6.92 -4.61
CA PHE A 39 7.22 6.76 -3.56
C PHE A 39 6.85 5.29 -3.28
N VAL A 40 6.75 4.46 -4.33
CA VAL A 40 6.55 3.00 -4.21
C VAL A 40 7.68 2.37 -3.40
N TRP A 41 8.93 2.67 -3.76
CA TRP A 41 10.09 2.15 -3.03
C TRP A 41 10.18 2.67 -1.61
N PHE A 42 9.79 3.93 -1.38
CA PHE A 42 9.68 4.47 -0.02
C PHE A 42 8.70 3.65 0.82
N LEU A 43 7.47 3.38 0.33
CA LEU A 43 6.52 2.56 1.07
C LEU A 43 7.06 1.14 1.33
N ALA A 44 7.68 0.51 0.34
CA ALA A 44 8.27 -0.81 0.49
C ALA A 44 9.35 -0.85 1.58
N ASP A 45 10.25 0.13 1.60
CA ASP A 45 11.27 0.28 2.64
C ASP A 45 10.64 0.49 4.03
N GLN A 46 9.64 1.36 4.12
CA GLN A 46 8.91 1.57 5.39
C GLN A 46 8.21 0.30 5.88
N ALA A 47 7.68 -0.53 4.98
CA ALA A 47 7.09 -1.82 5.30
C ALA A 47 8.15 -2.81 5.83
N ARG A 48 9.33 -2.87 5.22
CA ARG A 48 10.45 -3.71 5.71
C ARG A 48 10.94 -3.28 7.08
N ILE A 49 11.17 -1.98 7.26
CA ILE A 49 11.63 -1.42 8.53
C ILE A 49 10.66 -1.78 9.66
N VAL A 50 9.35 -1.57 9.46
CA VAL A 50 8.37 -1.87 10.51
C VAL A 50 8.21 -3.37 10.76
N ALA A 51 8.36 -4.21 9.72
CA ALA A 51 8.37 -5.67 9.87
C ALA A 51 9.51 -6.13 10.81
N LEU A 52 10.73 -5.64 10.58
CA LEU A 52 11.92 -6.02 11.32
C LEU A 52 11.93 -5.46 12.76
N GLN A 53 11.42 -4.24 12.96
CA GLN A 53 11.52 -3.55 14.24
C GLN A 53 10.35 -3.82 15.18
N SER A 54 9.15 -4.08 14.66
CA SER A 54 7.92 -4.01 15.45
C SER A 54 7.03 -5.25 15.36
N SER A 55 7.38 -6.24 14.53
CA SER A 55 6.59 -7.48 14.48
C SER A 55 6.73 -8.28 15.77
N LEU A 56 5.61 -8.86 16.21
CA LEU A 56 5.56 -9.70 17.41
C LEU A 56 4.88 -11.01 17.06
N SER A 57 5.66 -12.04 16.74
CA SER A 57 5.13 -13.34 16.31
C SER A 57 5.90 -14.49 16.94
N TYR A 58 5.20 -15.39 17.64
CA TYR A 58 5.82 -16.62 18.17
C TYR A 58 6.38 -17.54 17.07
N ARG A 59 5.96 -17.33 15.81
CA ARG A 59 6.38 -18.12 14.65
C ARG A 59 7.62 -17.57 13.96
N VAL A 60 8.18 -16.46 14.45
CA VAL A 60 9.31 -15.75 13.81
C VAL A 60 8.99 -15.43 12.34
N PHE A 61 7.77 -14.95 12.09
CA PHE A 61 7.30 -14.57 10.77
C PHE A 61 6.94 -13.07 10.76
N PRO A 62 7.94 -12.20 10.54
CA PRO A 62 7.74 -10.75 10.51
C PRO A 62 6.98 -10.36 9.24
N VAL A 63 5.91 -9.57 9.42
CA VAL A 63 5.18 -8.93 8.33
C VAL A 63 5.00 -7.47 8.68
N GLY A 64 5.32 -6.60 7.74
CA GLY A 64 5.13 -5.16 7.87
C GLY A 64 4.28 -4.61 6.74
N CYS A 65 3.59 -3.52 7.03
CA CYS A 65 2.78 -2.79 6.06
C CYS A 65 3.05 -1.29 6.24
N ALA A 66 3.16 -0.58 5.12
CA ALA A 66 3.14 0.87 5.08
C ALA A 66 2.12 1.33 4.04
N LEU A 67 1.28 2.29 4.38
CA LEU A 67 0.27 2.82 3.46
C LEU A 67 0.30 4.33 3.40
N LEU A 68 -0.03 4.89 2.24
CA LEU A 68 -0.29 6.31 2.08
C LEU A 68 -1.78 6.57 2.23
N ALA A 69 -2.14 7.43 3.17
CA ALA A 69 -3.50 7.88 3.37
C ALA A 69 -3.65 9.36 2.99
N PHE A 70 -4.87 9.72 2.58
CA PHE A 70 -5.29 11.06 2.19
C PHE A 70 -6.49 11.51 3.02
N ASN A 71 -6.43 12.75 3.52
CA ASN A 71 -7.50 13.42 4.23
C ASN A 71 -7.81 14.76 3.53
N PRO A 72 -8.90 14.87 2.77
CA PRO A 72 -9.27 16.11 2.09
C PRO A 72 -9.71 17.22 3.05
N ASP A 73 -10.16 16.85 4.25
CA ASP A 73 -10.71 17.78 5.24
C ASP A 73 -9.65 18.30 6.22
N ALA A 74 -8.37 17.96 5.99
CA ALA A 74 -7.27 18.39 6.83
C ALA A 74 -7.10 19.91 6.81
N PHE A 75 -6.98 20.52 7.99
CA PHE A 75 -6.81 21.97 8.13
C PHE A 75 -5.42 22.44 7.66
N HIS A 76 -4.41 21.59 7.85
CA HIS A 76 -3.03 21.87 7.48
C HIS A 76 -2.58 21.01 6.30
N TYR A 77 -1.83 21.59 5.36
CA TYR A 77 -1.38 20.91 4.13
C TYR A 77 -0.54 19.66 4.42
N GLU A 78 0.29 19.70 5.45
CA GLU A 78 1.12 18.57 5.91
C GLU A 78 0.29 17.41 6.47
N GLN A 79 -0.98 17.63 6.82
CA GLN A 79 -1.89 16.60 7.29
C GLN A 79 -2.74 15.98 6.17
N VAL A 80 -2.74 16.59 4.97
CA VAL A 80 -3.51 16.11 3.82
C VAL A 80 -3.06 14.70 3.39
N HIS A 81 -1.76 14.41 3.50
CA HIS A 81 -1.18 13.11 3.18
C HIS A 81 -0.32 12.62 4.34
N LYS A 82 -0.44 11.35 4.70
CA LYS A 82 0.41 10.75 5.73
C LYS A 82 0.66 9.28 5.47
N VAL A 83 1.85 8.82 5.82
CA VAL A 83 2.18 7.40 5.82
C VAL A 83 1.90 6.78 7.18
N PHE A 84 1.15 5.69 7.16
CA PHE A 84 0.86 4.87 8.31
C PHE A 84 1.57 3.54 8.20
N ARG A 85 2.05 3.01 9.32
CA ARG A 85 2.81 1.77 9.38
C ARG A 85 2.15 0.80 10.35
N GLY A 86 2.28 -0.49 10.07
CA GLY A 86 1.79 -1.56 10.93
C GLY A 86 2.67 -2.78 10.82
N ALA A 87 2.78 -3.52 11.91
CA ALA A 87 3.43 -4.84 11.93
C ALA A 87 2.45 -5.89 12.44
N ASN A 88 2.63 -7.14 12.02
CA ASN A 88 1.76 -8.22 12.47
C ASN A 88 2.00 -8.58 13.94
N MET A 89 0.92 -9.02 14.59
CA MET A 89 0.96 -9.52 15.96
C MET A 89 0.32 -10.91 16.04
N LYS A 90 1.07 -11.87 16.58
CA LYS A 90 0.63 -13.22 16.94
C LYS A 90 1.45 -13.67 18.15
N ILE A 91 1.08 -13.15 19.32
CA ILE A 91 1.85 -13.29 20.58
C ILE A 91 1.95 -14.75 21.03
N GLY A 92 0.90 -15.55 20.84
CA GLY A 92 0.86 -16.96 21.21
C GLY A 92 0.05 -17.80 20.23
N LYS A 93 0.12 -19.13 20.40
CA LYS A 93 -0.55 -20.08 19.49
C LYS A 93 -2.07 -19.90 19.46
N SER A 94 -2.68 -19.71 20.63
CA SER A 94 -4.13 -19.53 20.82
C SER A 94 -4.62 -18.08 20.63
N ASN A 95 -3.75 -17.07 20.73
CA ASN A 95 -4.15 -15.68 20.54
C ASN A 95 -4.61 -15.42 19.10
N PRO A 96 -5.58 -14.55 18.82
CA PRO A 96 -5.89 -14.16 17.45
C PRO A 96 -4.67 -13.54 16.76
N LYS A 97 -4.55 -13.73 15.44
CA LYS A 97 -3.56 -13.00 14.63
C LYS A 97 -4.13 -11.60 14.34
N ILE A 98 -3.27 -10.59 14.32
CA ILE A 98 -3.58 -9.26 13.81
C ILE A 98 -2.61 -9.01 12.65
N CYS A 99 -3.16 -8.73 11.47
CA CYS A 99 -2.37 -8.51 10.27
C CYS A 99 -1.80 -7.10 10.23
N ALA A 100 -0.62 -6.93 9.61
CA ALA A 100 0.08 -5.65 9.54
C ALA A 100 -0.76 -4.58 8.81
N GLU A 101 -1.47 -5.01 7.77
CA GLU A 101 -2.39 -4.19 6.98
C GLU A 101 -3.50 -3.61 7.85
N GLN A 102 -4.13 -4.45 8.70
CA GLN A 102 -5.19 -4.01 9.61
C GLN A 102 -4.67 -2.99 10.63
N VAL A 103 -3.45 -3.17 11.15
CA VAL A 103 -2.83 -2.20 12.06
C VAL A 103 -2.65 -0.85 11.39
N ALA A 104 -2.05 -0.82 10.18
CA ALA A 104 -1.82 0.42 9.44
C ALA A 104 -3.13 1.12 9.05
N ILE A 105 -4.13 0.36 8.60
CA ILE A 105 -5.46 0.87 8.22
C ILE A 105 -6.17 1.47 9.44
N ASN A 106 -6.19 0.76 10.57
CA ASN A 106 -6.85 1.24 11.78
C ASN A 106 -6.16 2.49 12.32
N ALA A 107 -4.83 2.59 12.23
CA ALA A 107 -4.10 3.80 12.58
C ALA A 107 -4.54 4.99 11.71
N ALA A 108 -4.60 4.82 10.38
CA ALA A 108 -5.07 5.86 9.47
C ALA A 108 -6.49 6.31 9.77
N ARG A 109 -7.39 5.35 9.97
CA ARG A 109 -8.79 5.61 10.32
C ARG A 109 -8.92 6.34 11.66
N SER A 110 -8.13 5.96 12.66
CA SER A 110 -8.17 6.59 13.99
C SER A 110 -7.76 8.06 13.96
N GLU A 111 -6.95 8.46 12.98
CA GLU A 111 -6.57 9.85 12.72
C GLU A 111 -7.50 10.56 11.73
N GLY A 112 -8.61 9.92 11.32
CA GLY A 112 -9.64 10.53 10.49
C GLY A 112 -9.35 10.56 8.99
N TYR A 113 -8.31 9.86 8.51
CA TYR A 113 -8.03 9.76 7.07
C TYR A 113 -9.14 9.00 6.33
N LYS A 114 -9.48 9.47 5.13
CA LYS A 114 -10.70 9.05 4.41
C LYS A 114 -10.43 8.21 3.17
N LEU A 115 -9.19 8.20 2.70
CA LEU A 115 -8.78 7.47 1.51
C LEU A 115 -7.41 6.85 1.73
N ILE A 116 -7.27 5.58 1.36
CA ILE A 116 -5.98 4.91 1.25
C ILE A 116 -5.61 4.90 -0.24
N VAL A 117 -4.51 5.57 -0.56
CA VAL A 117 -4.06 5.78 -1.94
C VAL A 117 -3.35 4.53 -2.48
N GLY A 118 -2.58 3.87 -1.63
CA GLY A 118 -1.84 2.66 -1.92
C GLY A 118 -1.12 2.15 -0.68
N MET A 119 -0.65 0.90 -0.72
CA MET A 119 0.10 0.30 0.38
C MET A 119 1.18 -0.66 -0.12
N ALA A 120 2.22 -0.82 0.68
CA ALA A 120 3.24 -1.83 0.53
C ALA A 120 3.17 -2.83 1.69
N ILE A 121 3.45 -4.11 1.39
CA ILE A 121 3.49 -5.22 2.34
C ILE A 121 4.84 -5.93 2.16
N ALA A 122 5.55 -6.12 3.26
CA ALA A 122 6.86 -6.77 3.27
C ALA A 122 6.86 -7.98 4.19
N ALA A 123 7.27 -9.14 3.65
CA ALA A 123 7.45 -10.37 4.41
C ALA A 123 8.27 -11.39 3.60
N ASN A 124 8.70 -12.45 4.28
CA ASN A 124 9.17 -13.66 3.59
C ASN A 124 7.98 -14.39 2.96
N VAL A 125 8.22 -15.15 1.89
CA VAL A 125 7.16 -15.90 1.21
C VAL A 125 6.62 -16.99 2.12
N GLN A 126 5.30 -17.09 2.21
CA GLN A 126 4.61 -18.26 2.74
C GLN A 126 3.45 -18.63 1.81
N PRO A 127 3.10 -19.92 1.68
CA PRO A 127 1.89 -20.32 0.99
C PRO A 127 0.67 -19.62 1.58
N ASP A 128 -0.26 -19.19 0.73
CA ASP A 128 -1.57 -18.72 1.22
C ASP A 128 -2.35 -19.91 1.77
N ASP A 129 -2.53 -19.95 3.10
CA ASP A 129 -3.25 -21.00 3.84
C ASP A 129 -4.65 -21.31 3.28
N LYS A 130 -5.26 -20.38 2.52
CA LYS A 130 -6.62 -20.53 1.99
C LYS A 130 -6.67 -20.87 0.51
N SER A 131 -5.93 -20.15 -0.33
CA SER A 131 -5.94 -20.39 -1.79
C SER A 131 -4.97 -21.50 -2.22
N GLY A 132 -3.97 -21.84 -1.39
CA GLY A 132 -2.89 -22.75 -1.75
C GLY A 132 -1.91 -22.18 -2.78
N LEU A 133 -2.12 -20.93 -3.23
CA LEU A 133 -1.24 -20.26 -4.19
C LEU A 133 0.07 -19.86 -3.50
N VAL A 134 1.19 -20.13 -4.16
CA VAL A 134 2.52 -19.63 -3.77
C VAL A 134 2.97 -18.60 -4.79
N SER A 135 2.89 -17.32 -4.42
CA SER A 135 3.38 -16.17 -5.19
C SER A 135 4.86 -15.90 -4.88
N LYS A 136 5.49 -14.98 -5.63
CA LYS A 136 6.89 -14.60 -5.40
C LYS A 136 7.06 -13.77 -4.13
N THR A 137 5.98 -13.16 -3.67
CA THR A 137 5.90 -12.33 -2.46
C THR A 137 4.68 -12.71 -1.63
N LEU A 138 4.58 -12.21 -0.40
CA LEU A 138 3.40 -12.44 0.44
C LEU A 138 2.28 -11.46 0.06
N HIS A 139 1.18 -11.99 -0.45
CA HIS A 139 -0.04 -11.21 -0.69
C HIS A 139 -0.87 -11.03 0.60
N PRO A 140 -1.71 -9.98 0.72
CA PRO A 140 -2.59 -9.82 1.87
C PRO A 140 -3.45 -11.05 2.07
N CYS A 141 -3.60 -11.53 3.30
CA CYS A 141 -4.35 -12.76 3.56
C CYS A 141 -5.85 -12.61 3.28
N CYS A 142 -6.59 -13.71 3.26
CA CYS A 142 -8.02 -13.71 2.98
C CYS A 142 -8.82 -12.72 3.88
N ASP A 143 -8.54 -12.68 5.17
CA ASP A 143 -9.24 -11.77 6.11
C ASP A 143 -9.01 -10.29 5.76
N CYS A 144 -7.79 -9.95 5.34
CA CYS A 144 -7.45 -8.60 4.87
C CYS A 144 -8.16 -8.28 3.55
N ARG A 145 -8.11 -9.20 2.58
CA ARG A 145 -8.75 -9.02 1.26
C ARG A 145 -10.27 -8.84 1.38
N GLU A 146 -10.92 -9.59 2.26
CA GLU A 146 -12.36 -9.43 2.56
C GLU A 146 -12.63 -8.10 3.27
N SER A 147 -11.76 -7.68 4.19
CA SER A 147 -11.86 -6.36 4.81
C SER A 147 -11.79 -5.27 3.75
N PHE A 148 -10.88 -5.37 2.78
CA PHE A 148 -10.74 -4.36 1.71
C PHE A 148 -12.03 -4.15 0.90
N LYS A 149 -12.91 -5.15 0.80
CA LYS A 149 -14.19 -5.05 0.09
C LYS A 149 -15.20 -4.13 0.79
N ILE A 150 -15.09 -3.99 2.11
CA ILE A 150 -16.11 -3.33 2.94
C ILE A 150 -15.64 -2.00 3.52
N LEU A 151 -14.34 -1.70 3.49
CA LEU A 151 -13.80 -0.46 4.03
C LEU A 151 -13.95 0.68 3.00
N PRO A 152 -14.68 1.76 3.30
CA PRO A 152 -14.94 2.83 2.33
C PRO A 152 -13.68 3.61 1.92
N GLU A 153 -12.61 3.54 2.72
CA GLU A 153 -11.33 4.19 2.44
C GLU A 153 -10.51 3.44 1.38
N ILE A 154 -10.88 2.20 1.03
CA ILE A 154 -10.18 1.37 0.05
C ILE A 154 -10.99 1.29 -1.23
N ARG A 155 -10.35 1.60 -2.35
CA ARG A 155 -10.95 1.50 -3.68
C ARG A 155 -10.48 0.22 -4.38
N PRO A 156 -11.30 -0.40 -5.26
CA PRO A 156 -10.88 -1.58 -6.03
C PRO A 156 -9.61 -1.35 -6.88
N ASP A 157 -9.40 -0.11 -7.35
CA ASP A 157 -8.24 0.30 -8.14
C ASP A 157 -7.00 0.67 -7.30
N MET A 158 -7.09 0.63 -5.96
CA MET A 158 -5.96 0.91 -5.07
C MET A 158 -4.83 -0.08 -5.33
N ARG A 159 -3.60 0.43 -5.50
CA ARG A 159 -2.41 -0.40 -5.74
C ARG A 159 -1.84 -0.93 -4.43
N ILE A 160 -1.54 -2.21 -4.44
CA ILE A 160 -0.86 -2.96 -3.39
C ILE A 160 0.46 -3.46 -3.97
N ILE A 161 1.55 -3.11 -3.31
CA ILE A 161 2.88 -3.61 -3.63
C ILE A 161 3.23 -4.64 -2.57
N SER A 162 3.51 -5.87 -2.97
CA SER A 162 4.07 -6.88 -2.09
C SER A 162 5.55 -7.05 -2.42
N VAL A 163 6.40 -7.07 -1.39
CA VAL A 163 7.85 -7.16 -1.55
C VAL A 163 8.42 -8.26 -0.67
N HIS A 164 9.53 -8.84 -1.10
CA HIS A 164 10.31 -9.72 -0.23
C HIS A 164 10.97 -8.90 0.89
N LEU A 165 11.09 -9.51 2.08
CA LEU A 165 11.59 -8.81 3.26
C LEU A 165 13.05 -8.37 3.12
N GLU A 166 13.89 -9.20 2.49
CA GLU A 166 15.34 -9.01 2.41
C GLU A 166 15.87 -8.82 0.98
N ASP A 167 15.02 -9.03 -0.04
CA ASP A 167 15.44 -8.97 -1.45
C ASP A 167 14.67 -7.86 -2.18
N ASP A 168 15.39 -6.81 -2.58
CA ASP A 168 14.84 -5.68 -3.31
C ASP A 168 14.43 -6.01 -4.75
N GLY A 169 14.98 -7.09 -5.33
CA GLY A 169 14.66 -7.52 -6.68
C GLY A 169 13.33 -8.26 -6.81
N ILE A 170 12.73 -8.65 -5.69
CA ILE A 170 11.50 -9.45 -5.66
C ILE A 170 10.33 -8.60 -5.16
N PHE A 171 9.50 -8.16 -6.11
CA PHE A 171 8.25 -7.48 -5.82
C PHE A 171 7.15 -7.87 -6.82
N GLU A 172 5.90 -7.73 -6.38
CA GLU A 172 4.70 -7.86 -7.19
C GLU A 172 3.79 -6.65 -6.93
N GLU A 173 3.05 -6.21 -7.94
CA GLU A 173 2.18 -5.04 -7.85
C GLU A 173 0.82 -5.33 -8.48
N TYR A 174 -0.23 -5.23 -7.67
CA TYR A 174 -1.59 -5.54 -8.07
C TYR A 174 -2.56 -4.48 -7.58
N SER A 175 -3.72 -4.35 -8.23
CA SER A 175 -4.86 -3.69 -7.64
C SER A 175 -5.53 -4.62 -6.62
N VAL A 176 -6.33 -4.03 -5.74
CA VAL A 176 -7.19 -4.79 -4.83
C VAL A 176 -8.10 -5.74 -5.61
N GLU A 177 -8.67 -5.29 -6.73
CA GLU A 177 -9.53 -6.10 -7.60
C GLU A 177 -8.79 -7.28 -8.24
N GLU A 178 -7.56 -7.07 -8.73
CA GLU A 178 -6.71 -8.13 -9.27
C GLU A 178 -6.40 -9.21 -8.22
N LEU A 179 -6.12 -8.80 -6.98
CA LEU A 179 -5.90 -9.73 -5.87
C LEU A 179 -7.15 -10.53 -5.49
N TRP A 180 -8.35 -9.93 -5.59
CA TRP A 180 -9.60 -10.67 -5.38
C TRP A 180 -9.84 -11.72 -6.46
N ALA A 181 -9.56 -11.39 -7.73
CA ALA A 181 -9.71 -12.31 -8.84
C ALA A 181 -8.71 -13.48 -8.77
N MET A 182 -7.49 -13.23 -8.28
CA MET A 182 -6.47 -14.28 -8.14
C MET A 182 -6.71 -15.21 -6.94
N HIS A 183 -7.22 -14.67 -5.84
CA HIS A 183 -7.36 -15.41 -4.60
C HIS A 183 -8.82 -15.57 -4.20
N ASP A 184 -9.43 -16.67 -4.65
CA ASP A 184 -10.74 -17.07 -4.14
C ASP A 184 -10.63 -17.44 -2.66
N CYS A 185 -11.27 -16.61 -1.83
CA CYS A 185 -11.47 -16.88 -0.42
C CYS A 185 -12.57 -17.93 -0.26
N ILE A 186 -12.25 -19.21 -0.47
CA ILE A 186 -13.21 -20.28 -0.21
C ILE A 186 -13.52 -20.29 1.29
N LYS A 187 -14.76 -19.90 1.62
CA LYS A 187 -15.31 -20.06 2.97
C LYS A 187 -15.63 -21.54 3.17
N ASN A 188 -14.73 -22.27 3.81
CA ASN A 188 -15.08 -23.53 4.47
C ASN A 188 -15.87 -23.22 5.74
#